data_AF-A0A7Y6ZKQ3-F1
#
_entry.id   AF-A0A7Y6ZKQ3-F1
#
_cell.length_a   1.000
_cell.length_b   1.000
_cell.length_c   1.000
_cell.angle_alpha   90.00
_cell.angle_beta   90.00
_cell.angle_gamma   90.00
#
_symmetry.space_group_name_H-M   'P 1'
#
loop_
_entity.id
_entity.type
_entity.pdbx_description
1 polymer ?
#
loop_
_entity_poly.entity_id
_entity_poly.type
_entity_poly.pdbx_seq_one_letter_code
_entity_poly.pdbx_strand_id
1 'polypeptide(L)'
;LLLGIQDRIPENLSSDSGYQKGTKIRPVFVILIFSGLALLTFYVQLSFLNTVIVLSLVGLALGNILPIRNTSFSLKLGGIGIVLVMAILGLKLDFSNLTLPWIFVGIVILWLILHFIGMLIVSKVINLNLIWVPIASMANLGGISTAPAVTAAYRKDLMPHAVLLAILSMVTGTAWGMLTIFLFQLM
;
A
#
# COMPACT_ATOMS: atom_id res chain seq x y z
N LEU A 1 -25.25 -0.30 8.66
CA LEU A 1 -26.45 -0.22 9.51
C LEU A 1 -26.42 -1.14 10.75
N LEU A 2 -25.30 -1.69 11.25
CA LEU A 2 -25.39 -2.63 12.39
C LEU A 2 -24.25 -2.63 13.44
N LEU A 3 -23.61 -1.50 13.73
CA LEU A 3 -22.89 -1.32 15.00
C LEU A 3 -22.85 0.18 15.30
N GLY A 4 -23.43 0.57 16.44
CA GLY A 4 -23.77 1.94 16.82
C GLY A 4 -22.58 2.87 17.07
N ILE A 5 -21.86 3.21 16.01
CA ILE A 5 -21.12 4.47 15.88
C ILE A 5 -21.75 5.15 14.67
N GLN A 6 -22.59 6.15 14.93
CA GLN A 6 -23.16 7.01 13.89
C GLN A 6 -22.06 7.94 13.38
N ASP A 7 -21.22 7.43 12.49
CA ASP A 7 -20.50 8.31 11.60
C ASP A 7 -21.51 8.85 10.59
N ARG A 8 -21.91 10.10 10.79
CA ARG A 8 -22.53 10.88 9.71
C ARG A 8 -21.50 10.93 8.60
N ILE A 9 -21.68 10.13 7.56
CA ILE A 9 -21.00 10.35 6.29
C ILE A 9 -21.49 11.73 5.84
N PRO A 10 -20.64 12.77 5.84
CA PRO A 10 -21.10 14.09 5.42
C PRO A 10 -21.57 13.96 3.97
N GLU A 11 -22.85 14.23 3.75
CA GLU A 11 -23.52 14.21 2.45
C GLU A 11 -22.92 15.25 1.47
N ASN A 12 -22.05 16.13 1.97
CA ASN A 12 -21.21 17.03 1.19
C ASN A 12 -19.87 16.39 0.77
N LEU A 13 -19.92 15.16 0.25
CA LEU A 13 -18.79 14.50 -0.41
C LEU A 13 -18.81 14.71 -1.93
N SER A 14 -19.66 15.63 -2.42
CA SER A 14 -19.60 16.16 -3.77
C SER A 14 -18.62 17.34 -3.80
N SER A 15 -17.43 17.07 -4.33
CA SER A 15 -16.66 18.07 -5.08
C SER A 15 -16.11 19.30 -4.34
N ASP A 16 -15.70 19.19 -3.08
CA ASP A 16 -14.69 20.12 -2.56
C ASP A 16 -13.48 19.37 -2.02
N SER A 17 -12.93 18.53 -2.90
CA SER A 17 -11.52 18.23 -2.81
C SER A 17 -10.78 19.55 -2.95
N GLY A 18 -10.11 19.99 -1.88
CA GLY A 18 -8.99 20.91 -1.92
C GLY A 18 -7.87 20.33 -2.79
N TYR A 19 -8.16 20.14 -4.08
CA TYR A 19 -7.23 19.83 -5.14
C TYR A 19 -6.56 21.16 -5.43
N GLN A 20 -5.60 21.51 -4.56
CA GLN A 20 -4.62 22.54 -4.84
C GLN A 20 -4.14 22.31 -6.27
N LYS A 21 -4.53 23.22 -7.15
CA LYS A 21 -4.33 23.21 -8.59
C LYS A 21 -2.83 23.21 -8.84
N GLY A 22 -2.23 22.02 -8.81
CA GLY A 22 -0.81 21.83 -9.07
C GLY A 22 -0.47 22.43 -10.42
N THR A 23 0.70 23.07 -10.49
CA THR A 23 1.21 23.65 -11.73
C THR A 23 1.15 22.61 -12.86
N LYS A 24 0.71 23.03 -14.06
CA LYS A 24 0.62 22.17 -15.25
C LYS A 24 2.03 21.74 -15.68
N ILE A 25 2.53 20.64 -15.11
CA ILE A 25 3.72 19.97 -15.63
C ILE A 25 3.29 19.18 -16.87
N ARG A 26 4.06 19.28 -17.96
CA ARG A 26 3.79 18.54 -19.20
C ARG A 26 4.00 17.04 -18.94
N PRO A 27 2.99 16.17 -19.10
CA PRO A 27 3.10 14.74 -18.81
C PRO A 27 4.21 14.05 -19.63
N VAL A 28 4.51 14.59 -20.81
CA VAL A 28 5.61 14.14 -21.68
C VAL A 28 6.97 14.21 -20.99
N PHE A 29 7.22 15.25 -20.19
CA PHE A 29 8.52 15.43 -19.52
C PHE A 29 8.75 14.35 -18.44
N VAL A 30 7.68 13.95 -17.77
CA VAL A 30 7.70 12.93 -16.72
C VAL A 30 7.94 11.55 -17.34
N ILE A 31 7.26 11.25 -18.44
CA ILE A 31 7.44 10.00 -19.19
C ILE A 31 8.88 9.89 -19.69
N LEU A 32 9.46 10.98 -20.19
CA LEU A 32 10.83 11.00 -20.69
C LEU A 32 11.85 10.77 -19.56
N ILE A 33 11.66 11.40 -18.39
CA ILE A 33 12.50 11.16 -17.21
C ILE A 33 12.38 9.71 -16.73
N PHE A 34 11.16 9.19 -16.62
CA PHE A 34 10.92 7.83 -16.15
C PHE A 34 11.51 6.78 -17.10
N SER A 35 11.35 6.99 -18.41
CA SER A 35 11.95 6.15 -19.45
C SER A 35 13.47 6.23 -19.48
N GLY A 36 14.05 7.43 -19.34
CA GLY A 36 15.49 7.61 -19.26
C GLY A 36 16.11 6.93 -18.04
N LEU A 37 15.45 7.02 -16.89
CA LEU A 37 15.89 6.35 -15.67
C LEU A 37 15.81 4.82 -15.79
N ALA A 38 14.76 4.30 -16.43
CA ALA A 38 14.61 2.87 -16.70
C ALA A 38 15.66 2.33 -17.70
N LEU A 39 16.01 3.10 -18.73
CA LEU A 39 17.07 2.73 -19.67
C LEU A 39 18.45 2.76 -18.99
N LEU A 40 18.69 3.72 -18.11
CA LEU A 40 19.91 3.79 -17.32
C LEU A 40 20.07 2.54 -16.45
N THR A 41 19.04 2.17 -15.68
CA THR A 41 19.11 0.98 -14.81
C THR A 41 19.28 -0.32 -15.60
N PHE A 42 18.69 -0.43 -16.80
CA PHE A 42 18.92 -1.55 -17.70
C PHE A 42 20.39 -1.64 -18.16
N TYR A 43 21.05 -0.51 -18.40
CA TYR A 43 22.43 -0.46 -18.88
C TYR A 43 23.47 -0.77 -17.79
N VAL A 44 23.24 -0.35 -16.54
CA VAL A 44 24.25 -0.49 -15.45
C VAL A 44 24.32 -1.91 -14.84
N GLN A 45 23.41 -2.84 -15.19
CA GLN A 45 23.42 -4.25 -14.75
C GLN A 45 23.74 -4.46 -13.25
N LEU A 46 23.21 -3.61 -12.37
CA LEU A 46 23.37 -3.79 -10.92
C LEU A 46 22.48 -4.93 -10.41
N SER A 47 22.93 -5.60 -9.34
CA SER A 47 22.07 -6.53 -8.59
C SER A 47 20.81 -5.81 -8.11
N PHE A 48 19.67 -6.52 -8.12
CA PHE A 48 18.35 -5.96 -7.79
C PHE A 48 18.35 -5.13 -6.49
N LEU A 49 18.98 -5.65 -5.43
CA LEU A 49 19.07 -4.99 -4.14
C LEU A 49 19.84 -3.66 -4.21
N ASN A 50 20.96 -3.62 -4.94
CA ASN A 50 21.74 -2.41 -5.12
C ASN A 50 20.99 -1.36 -5.95
N THR A 51 20.24 -1.79 -6.97
CA THR A 51 19.37 -0.91 -7.74
C THR A 51 18.33 -0.25 -6.84
N VAL A 52 17.65 -1.02 -5.98
CA VAL A 52 16.64 -0.48 -5.05
C VAL A 52 17.27 0.52 -4.07
N ILE A 53 18.42 0.20 -3.48
CA ILE A 53 19.09 1.06 -2.51
C ILE A 53 19.56 2.37 -3.17
N VAL A 54 20.27 2.28 -4.30
CA VAL A 54 20.78 3.46 -5.02
C VAL A 54 19.64 4.33 -5.50
N LEU A 55 18.59 3.75 -6.08
CA LEU A 55 17.43 4.50 -6.57
C LEU A 55 16.68 5.20 -5.42
N SER A 56 16.59 4.57 -4.25
CA SER A 56 15.97 5.16 -3.05
C SER A 56 16.80 6.32 -2.51
N LEU A 57 18.12 6.16 -2.41
CA LEU A 57 19.02 7.22 -1.93
C LEU A 57 19.03 8.42 -2.89
N VAL A 58 19.14 8.18 -4.20
CA VAL A 58 19.11 9.22 -5.22
C VAL A 58 17.75 9.92 -5.24
N GLY A 59 16.65 9.17 -5.16
CA GLY A 59 15.30 9.73 -5.09
C GLY A 59 15.09 10.61 -3.87
N LEU A 60 15.60 10.20 -2.70
CA LEU A 60 15.52 10.98 -1.46
C LEU A 60 16.40 12.23 -1.51
N ALA A 61 17.62 12.12 -2.04
CA ALA A 61 18.51 13.26 -2.26
C ALA A 61 17.89 14.29 -3.21
N LEU A 62 17.35 13.85 -4.37
CA LEU A 62 16.65 14.72 -5.31
C LEU A 62 15.42 15.39 -4.68
N GLY A 63 14.64 14.67 -3.87
CA GLY A 63 13.49 15.22 -3.15
C GLY A 63 13.85 16.25 -2.07
N ASN A 64 15.09 16.22 -1.56
CA ASN A 64 15.61 17.21 -0.63
C ASN A 64 16.17 18.46 -1.35
N ILE A 65 16.82 18.26 -2.50
CA ILE A 65 17.54 19.34 -3.22
C ILE A 65 16.60 20.15 -4.14
N LEU A 66 15.51 19.57 -4.66
CA LEU A 66 14.61 20.26 -5.58
C LEU A 66 13.65 21.23 -4.83
N PRO A 67 13.70 22.55 -5.09
CA PRO A 67 12.83 23.55 -4.43
C PRO A 67 11.38 23.54 -4.94
N ILE A 68 11.08 22.81 -6.03
CA ILE A 68 9.75 22.72 -6.64
C ILE A 68 9.04 21.48 -6.08
N ARG A 69 8.55 21.57 -4.84
CA ARG A 69 7.81 20.49 -4.17
C ARG A 69 6.35 20.46 -4.60
N ASN A 70 6.07 19.89 -5.79
CA ASN A 70 4.69 19.59 -6.18
C ASN A 70 4.25 18.25 -5.59
N THR A 71 3.91 18.26 -4.29
CA THR A 71 3.48 17.07 -3.52
C THR A 71 2.26 16.40 -4.16
N SER A 72 1.30 17.17 -4.67
CA SER A 72 0.13 16.65 -5.40
C SER A 72 0.52 15.86 -6.64
N PHE A 73 1.53 16.32 -7.40
CA PHE A 73 2.02 15.60 -8.57
C PHE A 73 2.72 14.29 -8.17
N SER A 74 3.60 14.34 -7.17
CA SER A 74 4.30 13.14 -6.66
C SER A 74 3.33 12.09 -6.14
N LEU A 75 2.28 12.51 -5.40
CA LEU A 75 1.24 11.61 -4.89
C LEU A 75 0.42 10.99 -6.03
N LYS A 76 0.09 11.77 -7.06
CA LYS A 76 -0.66 11.26 -8.22
C LYS A 76 0.17 10.25 -9.04
N LEU A 77 1.46 10.55 -9.25
CA LEU A 77 2.38 9.66 -9.97
C LEU A 77 2.63 8.37 -9.17
N GLY A 78 2.83 8.48 -7.85
CA GLY A 78 2.95 7.34 -6.95
C GLY A 78 1.71 6.45 -6.96
N GLY A 79 0.51 7.04 -6.94
CA GLY A 79 -0.75 6.30 -7.05
C GLY A 79 -0.86 5.49 -8.36
N ILE A 80 -0.47 6.09 -9.50
CA ILE A 80 -0.45 5.39 -10.79
C ILE A 80 0.60 4.26 -10.77
N GLY A 81 1.79 4.51 -10.21
CA GLY A 81 2.85 3.51 -10.09
C GLY A 81 2.44 2.31 -9.24
N ILE A 82 1.75 2.53 -8.13
CA ILE A 82 1.22 1.47 -7.28
C ILE A 82 0.22 0.58 -8.04
N VAL A 83 -0.72 1.19 -8.77
CA VAL A 83 -1.71 0.46 -9.58
C VAL A 83 -1.02 -0.34 -10.69
N LEU A 84 0.00 0.24 -11.34
CA LEU A 84 0.79 -0.43 -12.35
C LEU A 84 1.52 -1.66 -11.78
N VAL A 85 2.18 -1.53 -10.63
CA VAL A 85 2.84 -2.66 -9.94
C VAL A 85 1.83 -3.74 -9.59
N MET A 86 0.64 -3.37 -9.10
CA MET A 86 -0.43 -4.32 -8.83
C MET A 86 -0.91 -5.06 -10.08
N ALA A 87 -1.05 -4.37 -11.19
CA ALA A 87 -1.40 -4.99 -12.47
C ALA A 87 -0.33 -5.99 -12.93
N ILE A 88 0.96 -5.65 -12.79
CA ILE A 88 2.08 -6.53 -13.13
C ILE A 88 2.11 -7.77 -12.23
N LEU A 89 1.94 -7.60 -10.91
CA LEU A 89 1.87 -8.71 -9.96
C LEU A 89 0.72 -9.66 -10.29
N GLY A 90 -0.46 -9.10 -10.63
CA GLY A 90 -1.61 -9.89 -11.07
C GLY A 90 -1.36 -10.64 -12.37
N LEU A 91 -0.68 -10.02 -13.35
CA LEU A 91 -0.34 -10.66 -14.62
C LEU A 91 0.71 -11.76 -14.46
N LYS A 92 1.60 -11.65 -13.47
CA LYS A 92 2.63 -12.64 -13.16
C LYS A 92 2.08 -13.87 -12.40
N LEU A 93 0.79 -13.87 -12.05
CA LEU A 93 0.14 -15.05 -11.47
C LEU A 93 0.07 -16.14 -12.52
N ASP A 94 0.80 -17.22 -12.28
CA ASP A 94 0.77 -18.40 -13.12
C ASP A 94 -0.35 -19.36 -12.68
N PHE A 95 -1.40 -19.46 -13.50
CA PHE A 95 -2.53 -20.36 -13.24
C PHE A 95 -2.27 -21.80 -13.73
N SER A 96 -1.20 -22.02 -14.50
CA SER A 96 -0.93 -23.33 -15.12
C SER A 96 -0.51 -24.41 -14.12
N ASN A 97 0.03 -24.01 -12.96
CA ASN A 97 0.45 -24.89 -11.87
C ASN A 97 -0.36 -24.70 -10.58
N LEU A 98 -1.60 -24.18 -10.66
CA LEU A 98 -2.49 -24.05 -9.50
C LEU A 98 -3.10 -25.40 -9.06
N THR A 99 -2.25 -26.38 -8.75
CA THR A 99 -2.66 -27.60 -8.04
C THR A 99 -2.65 -27.35 -6.53
N LEU A 100 -3.25 -26.23 -6.08
CA LEU A 100 -3.36 -26.00 -4.65
C LEU A 100 -4.35 -27.01 -4.06
N PRO A 101 -3.97 -27.71 -2.98
CA PRO A 101 -4.89 -28.58 -2.27
C PRO A 101 -6.14 -27.78 -1.86
N TRP A 102 -7.34 -28.28 -2.17
CA TRP A 102 -8.60 -27.62 -1.77
C TRP A 102 -8.66 -27.33 -0.27
N ILE A 103 -8.00 -28.16 0.55
CA ILE A 103 -7.88 -27.96 1.99
C ILE A 103 -7.14 -26.67 2.34
N PHE A 104 -6.11 -26.28 1.58
CA PHE A 104 -5.35 -25.06 1.81
C PHE A 104 -6.20 -23.82 1.54
N VAL A 105 -6.97 -23.83 0.45
CA VAL A 105 -7.90 -22.74 0.11
C VAL A 105 -8.94 -22.58 1.22
N GLY A 106 -9.50 -23.69 1.72
CA GLY A 106 -10.44 -23.68 2.84
C GLY A 106 -9.86 -23.05 4.12
N ILE A 107 -8.61 -23.39 4.46
CA ILE A 107 -7.91 -22.83 5.63
C ILE A 107 -7.69 -21.32 5.45
N VAL A 108 -7.27 -20.88 4.27
CA VAL A 108 -7.05 -19.44 3.99
C VAL A 108 -8.35 -18.64 4.10
N ILE A 109 -9.45 -19.15 3.54
CA ILE A 109 -10.76 -18.50 3.64
C ILE A 109 -11.22 -18.44 5.10
N LEU A 110 -11.13 -19.54 5.83
CA LEU A 110 -11.47 -19.59 7.25
C LEU A 110 -10.64 -18.59 8.06
N TRP A 111 -9.34 -18.52 7.78
CA TRP A 111 -8.43 -17.60 8.43
C TRP A 111 -8.74 -16.13 8.11
N LEU A 112 -9.10 -15.80 6.86
CA LEU A 112 -9.55 -14.45 6.48
C LEU A 112 -10.83 -14.04 7.20
N ILE A 113 -11.78 -14.95 7.34
CA ILE A 113 -13.02 -14.72 8.10
C ILE A 113 -12.70 -14.49 9.57
N LEU A 114 -11.88 -15.35 10.17
CA LEU A 114 -11.47 -15.23 11.57
C LEU A 114 -10.73 -13.91 11.82
N HIS A 115 -9.82 -13.52 10.91
CA HIS A 115 -9.10 -12.26 10.97
C HIS A 115 -10.07 -11.08 10.95
N PHE A 116 -11.03 -11.05 10.02
CA PHE A 116 -12.00 -9.96 9.93
C PHE A 116 -12.91 -9.88 11.17
N ILE A 117 -13.38 -11.02 11.69
CA ILE A 117 -14.17 -11.07 12.92
C ILE A 117 -13.35 -10.59 14.12
N GLY A 118 -12.09 -11.04 14.25
CA GLY A 118 -11.18 -10.59 15.30
C GLY A 118 -10.98 -9.08 15.28
N MET A 119 -10.79 -8.50 14.09
CA MET A 119 -10.67 -7.06 13.92
C MET A 119 -11.92 -6.29 14.35
N LEU A 120 -13.13 -6.82 14.09
CA LEU A 120 -14.39 -6.23 14.57
C LEU A 120 -14.55 -6.30 16.09
N ILE A 121 -14.12 -7.40 16.71
CA ILE A 121 -14.14 -7.53 18.17
C ILE A 121 -13.16 -6.53 18.78
N VAL A 122 -11.93 -6.48 18.27
CA VAL A 122 -10.89 -5.55 18.74
C VAL A 122 -11.35 -4.10 18.57
N SER A 123 -11.94 -3.73 17.42
CA SER A 123 -12.44 -2.38 17.19
C SER A 123 -13.54 -1.99 18.20
N LYS A 124 -14.37 -2.95 18.60
CA LYS A 124 -15.40 -2.74 19.62
C LYS A 124 -14.81 -2.57 21.02
N VAL A 125 -13.77 -3.33 21.37
CA VAL A 125 -13.10 -3.21 22.67
C VAL A 125 -12.40 -1.85 22.81
N ILE A 126 -11.71 -1.40 21.77
CA ILE A 126 -10.96 -0.13 21.78
C ILE A 126 -11.81 1.09 21.41
N ASN A 127 -13.12 0.91 21.16
CA ASN A 127 -14.05 1.94 20.71
C ASN A 127 -13.53 2.73 19.48
N LEU A 128 -12.94 2.04 18.50
CA LEU A 128 -12.48 2.66 17.26
C LEU A 128 -13.63 2.82 16.25
N ASN A 129 -13.55 3.89 15.45
CA ASN A 129 -14.42 4.08 14.30
C ASN A 129 -14.28 2.92 13.29
N LEU A 130 -15.41 2.41 12.79
CA LEU A 130 -15.47 1.28 11.86
C LEU A 130 -14.71 1.52 10.54
N ILE A 131 -14.45 2.77 10.15
CA ILE A 131 -13.64 3.13 8.98
C ILE A 131 -12.20 2.58 9.11
N TRP A 132 -11.67 2.43 10.33
CA TRP A 132 -10.33 1.91 10.54
C TRP A 132 -10.21 0.40 10.35
N VAL A 133 -11.29 -0.37 10.51
CA VAL A 133 -11.30 -1.83 10.36
C VAL A 133 -10.86 -2.27 8.95
N PRO A 134 -11.47 -1.79 7.85
CA PRO A 134 -11.05 -2.15 6.50
C PRO A 134 -9.67 -1.59 6.15
N ILE A 135 -9.29 -0.41 6.67
CA ILE A 135 -7.97 0.19 6.45
C ILE A 135 -6.88 -0.68 7.09
N ALA A 136 -7.07 -1.10 8.33
CA ALA A 136 -6.10 -1.91 9.06
C ALA A 136 -6.03 -3.37 8.53
N SER A 137 -7.16 -3.93 8.10
CA SER A 137 -7.17 -5.23 7.41
C SER A 137 -6.38 -5.19 6.09
N MET A 138 -6.58 -4.15 5.28
CA MET A 138 -5.82 -3.95 4.03
C MET A 138 -4.34 -3.66 4.29
N ALA A 139 -4.00 -2.97 5.39
CA ALA A 139 -2.62 -2.77 5.80
C ALA A 139 -1.89 -4.08 6.13
N ASN A 140 -2.60 -5.07 6.68
CA ASN A 140 -2.02 -6.37 7.03
C ASN A 140 -2.00 -7.37 5.86
N LEU A 141 -3.10 -7.46 5.09
CA LEU A 141 -3.27 -8.47 4.04
C LEU A 141 -2.89 -7.96 2.64
N GLY A 142 -3.19 -6.70 2.36
CA GLY A 142 -3.00 -6.10 1.04
C GLY A 142 -1.74 -5.23 0.91
N GLY A 143 -1.10 -4.92 2.04
CA GLY A 143 0.19 -4.24 2.10
C GLY A 143 0.14 -2.73 1.78
N ILE A 144 1.33 -2.16 1.56
CA ILE A 144 1.58 -0.71 1.45
C ILE A 144 0.88 -0.08 0.23
N SER A 145 0.54 -0.88 -0.77
CA SER A 145 -0.08 -0.48 -2.03
C SER A 145 -1.60 -0.36 -1.94
N THR A 146 -2.29 -1.34 -1.34
CA THR A 146 -3.76 -1.35 -1.34
C THR A 146 -4.37 -0.59 -0.16
N ALA A 147 -3.68 -0.51 0.98
CA ALA A 147 -4.15 0.23 2.15
C ALA A 147 -4.48 1.71 1.84
N PRO A 148 -3.57 2.53 1.27
CA PRO A 148 -3.89 3.91 0.92
C PRO A 148 -4.92 4.03 -0.19
N ALA A 149 -5.00 3.07 -1.10
CA ALA A 149 -5.99 3.08 -2.18
C ALA A 149 -7.41 2.92 -1.62
N VAL A 150 -7.60 2.02 -0.67
CA VAL A 150 -8.88 1.84 0.03
C VAL A 150 -9.19 3.04 0.91
N THR A 151 -8.20 3.58 1.64
CA THR A 151 -8.39 4.80 2.45
C THR A 151 -8.76 6.02 1.62
N ALA A 152 -8.21 6.16 0.41
CA ALA A 152 -8.53 7.28 -0.49
C ALA A 152 -10.01 7.34 -0.89
N ALA A 153 -10.70 6.19 -0.90
CA ALA A 153 -12.13 6.11 -1.16
C ALA A 153 -12.99 6.55 0.03
N TYR A 154 -12.48 6.44 1.26
CA TYR A 154 -13.15 6.91 2.48
C TYR A 154 -12.78 8.35 2.82
N ARG A 155 -11.50 8.61 3.10
CA ARG A 155 -10.96 9.92 3.50
C ARG A 155 -9.52 10.06 3.04
N LYS A 156 -9.27 10.98 2.11
CA LYS A 156 -7.93 11.25 1.57
C LYS A 156 -6.95 11.74 2.64
N ASP A 157 -7.44 12.47 3.64
CA ASP A 157 -6.64 12.99 4.76
C ASP A 157 -5.99 11.86 5.59
N LEU A 158 -6.61 10.67 5.59
CA LEU A 158 -6.13 9.51 6.34
C LEU A 158 -5.13 8.65 5.54
N MET A 159 -4.91 8.92 4.25
CA MET A 159 -4.00 8.13 3.41
C MET A 159 -2.57 8.03 3.97
N PRO A 160 -1.92 9.11 4.46
CA PRO A 160 -0.58 9.00 5.01
C PRO A 160 -0.51 8.10 6.25
N HIS A 161 -1.55 8.13 7.07
CA HIS A 161 -1.68 7.27 8.25
C HIS A 161 -1.81 5.79 7.84
N ALA A 162 -2.61 5.51 6.80
CA ALA A 162 -2.75 4.16 6.26
C ALA A 162 -1.44 3.61 5.68
N VAL A 163 -0.65 4.44 4.98
CA VAL A 163 0.70 4.06 4.50
C VAL A 163 1.61 3.70 5.66
N LEU A 164 1.68 4.54 6.70
CA LEU A 164 2.49 4.27 7.89
C LEU A 164 2.06 2.98 8.60
N LEU A 165 0.75 2.76 8.73
CA LEU A 165 0.19 1.57 9.37
C LEU A 165 0.51 0.30 8.57
N ALA A 166 0.50 0.36 7.24
CA ALA A 166 0.90 -0.75 6.38
C ALA A 166 2.40 -1.07 6.46
N ILE A 167 3.26 -0.05 6.49
CA ILE A 167 4.72 -0.25 6.67
C ILE A 167 5.00 -0.87 8.05
N LEU A 168 4.37 -0.35 9.11
CA LEU A 168 4.53 -0.87 10.47
C LEU A 168 4.10 -2.34 10.52
N SER A 169 2.93 -2.66 9.97
CA SER A 169 2.41 -4.04 9.92
C SER A 169 3.35 -4.99 9.17
N MET A 170 3.95 -4.54 8.07
CA MET A 170 4.91 -5.35 7.32
C MET A 170 6.16 -5.65 8.15
N VAL A 171 6.72 -4.63 8.83
CA VAL A 171 7.93 -4.79 9.65
C VAL A 171 7.65 -5.73 10.84
N THR A 172 6.54 -5.51 11.56
CA THR A 172 6.18 -6.34 12.72
C THR A 172 5.81 -7.77 12.31
N GLY A 173 5.06 -7.95 11.22
CA GLY A 173 4.71 -9.26 10.69
C GLY A 173 5.94 -10.06 10.26
N THR A 174 6.89 -9.41 9.57
CA THR A 174 8.15 -10.06 9.17
C THR A 174 8.99 -10.44 10.40
N ALA A 175 9.05 -9.56 11.41
CA ALA A 175 9.77 -9.84 12.65
C ALA A 175 9.17 -11.05 13.40
N TRP A 176 7.84 -11.13 13.52
CA TRP A 176 7.17 -12.25 14.17
C TRP A 176 7.32 -13.56 13.38
N GLY A 177 7.31 -13.48 12.05
CA GLY A 177 7.59 -14.62 11.17
C GLY A 177 9.02 -15.15 11.37
N MET A 178 10.02 -14.26 11.37
CA MET A 178 11.41 -14.63 11.64
C MET A 178 11.61 -15.21 13.04
N LEU A 179 10.96 -14.63 14.06
CA LEU A 179 10.97 -15.16 15.42
C LEU A 179 10.40 -16.59 15.47
N THR A 180 9.27 -16.82 14.79
CA THR A 180 8.65 -18.14 14.73
C THR A 180 9.55 -19.18 14.07
N ILE A 181 10.21 -18.81 12.96
CA ILE A 181 11.20 -19.68 12.29
C ILE A 181 12.36 -19.99 13.23
N PHE A 182 12.87 -18.98 13.93
CA PHE A 182 13.95 -19.15 14.91
C PHE A 182 13.55 -20.09 16.05
N LEU A 183 12.33 -19.98 16.58
CA LEU A 183 11.82 -20.89 17.61
C LEU A 183 11.70 -22.33 17.11
N PHE A 184 11.23 -22.54 15.87
CA PHE A 184 11.17 -23.88 15.29
C PHE A 184 12.54 -24.47 14.97
N GLN A 185 13.56 -23.65 14.70
CA GLN A 185 14.93 -24.12 14.53
C GLN A 185 15.60 -24.52 15.85
N LEU A 186 15.14 -23.96 16.98
CA LEU A 186 15.68 -24.25 18.30
C LEU A 186 15.12 -25.56 18.90
N MET A 187 13.94 -25.98 18.45
CA MET A 187 13.24 -27.20 18.89
C MET A 187 13.69 -28.43 18.08
#